data_AF-A0A098GHU9-F1
#
_entry.id   AF-A0A098GHU9-F1
#
_cell.length_a   1.000
_cell.length_b   1.000
_cell.length_c   1.000
_cell.angle_alpha   90.00
_cell.angle_beta   90.00
_cell.angle_gamma   90.00
#
_symmetry.space_group_name_H-M   'P 1'
#
loop_
_entity.id
_entity.type
_entity.pdbx_description
1 polymer ?
#
loop_
_entity_poly.entity_id
_entity_poly.type
_entity_poly.pdbx_seq_one_letter_code
_entity_poly.pdbx_strand_id
1 'polypeptide(L)'
;MWYYKLLFALISKVKQADQEQADSFLISFISEINRQFPESVPPQVCLGLIDKMYRKYGQVADDSIAVSKFTSDLFALGIILSKATEDEAVYVEDFKKIYQDPEKLRILGFSADIPTISQVKDLEIKQLIEIGYNVSPDLNHILQILNHQNEQNINIELIIYFSNLMVESKLFDDFLSQVYAQYRSNLNHLSSQIGSAPKVIKKRKYDDTRDKEDTQPDKRVGFLNPYNQCLFLDSQRCHYPSVQPKRYISRKEFIQISPIAFFEGQQYSKNCSQPSEEVQEQPPCSSQFEI
;
A
#
# COMPACT_ATOMS: atom_id res chain seq x y z
N MET A 1 1.41 -11.00 2.84
CA MET A 1 1.58 -9.68 3.48
C MET A 1 0.21 -9.18 3.92
N TRP A 2 0.06 -8.72 5.16
CA TRP A 2 -1.25 -8.38 5.72
C TRP A 2 -2.03 -7.35 4.90
N TYR A 3 -1.36 -6.34 4.36
CA TYR A 3 -2.01 -5.30 3.58
C TYR A 3 -2.51 -5.80 2.21
N TYR A 4 -1.89 -6.84 1.65
CA TYR A 4 -2.41 -7.49 0.44
C TYR A 4 -3.76 -8.14 0.73
N LYS A 5 -3.93 -8.83 1.87
CA LYS A 5 -5.22 -9.46 2.23
C LYS A 5 -6.35 -8.42 2.31
N LEU A 6 -6.06 -7.27 2.93
CA LEU A 6 -7.03 -6.17 3.03
C LEU A 6 -7.39 -5.60 1.66
N LEU A 7 -6.41 -5.36 0.78
CA LEU A 7 -6.66 -4.85 -0.57
C LEU A 7 -7.34 -5.90 -1.47
N PHE A 8 -6.99 -7.17 -1.31
CA PHE A 8 -7.57 -8.31 -2.04
C PHE A 8 -9.07 -8.43 -1.78
N ALA A 9 -9.54 -8.17 -0.56
CA ALA A 9 -10.97 -8.17 -0.26
C ALA A 9 -11.79 -7.18 -1.12
N LEU A 10 -11.16 -6.09 -1.59
CA LEU A 10 -11.80 -5.12 -2.49
C LEU A 10 -11.91 -5.61 -3.94
N ILE A 11 -11.24 -6.70 -4.33
CA ILE A 11 -11.36 -7.27 -5.67
C ILE A 11 -12.78 -7.78 -5.94
N SER A 12 -13.52 -8.18 -4.90
CA SER A 12 -14.95 -8.51 -4.99
C SER A 12 -15.80 -7.38 -5.62
N LYS A 13 -15.33 -6.13 -5.53
CA LYS A 13 -15.99 -4.95 -6.09
C LYS A 13 -15.77 -4.81 -7.60
N VAL A 14 -14.73 -5.43 -8.14
CA VAL A 14 -14.44 -5.50 -9.57
C VAL A 14 -15.38 -6.49 -10.23
N LYS A 15 -15.76 -6.21 -11.48
CA LYS A 15 -16.56 -7.12 -12.31
C LYS A 15 -15.97 -8.53 -12.31
N GLN A 16 -16.81 -9.54 -12.11
CA GLN A 16 -16.44 -10.93 -11.91
C GLN A 16 -15.53 -11.46 -13.02
N ALA A 17 -15.83 -11.09 -14.28
CA ALA A 17 -15.05 -11.47 -15.45
C ALA A 17 -13.59 -10.94 -15.43
N ASP A 18 -13.31 -9.89 -14.65
CA ASP A 18 -12.01 -9.23 -14.58
C ASP A 18 -11.33 -9.36 -13.21
N GLN A 19 -11.89 -10.13 -12.26
CA GLN A 19 -11.33 -10.26 -10.91
C GLN A 19 -9.94 -10.92 -10.90
N GLU A 20 -9.71 -11.91 -11.76
CA GLU A 20 -8.39 -12.55 -11.91
C GLU A 20 -7.34 -11.57 -12.44
N GLN A 21 -7.73 -10.69 -13.37
CA GLN A 21 -6.85 -9.63 -13.88
C GLN A 21 -6.51 -8.61 -12.79
N ALA A 22 -7.50 -8.25 -11.95
CA ALA A 22 -7.29 -7.34 -10.82
C ALA A 22 -6.35 -7.94 -9.76
N ASP A 23 -6.48 -9.23 -9.45
CA ASP A 23 -5.59 -9.93 -8.51
C ASP A 23 -4.16 -10.03 -9.04
N SER A 24 -4.00 -10.49 -10.28
CA SER A 24 -2.70 -10.53 -10.95
C SER A 24 -2.05 -9.14 -10.98
N PHE A 25 -2.81 -8.08 -11.23
CA PHE A 25 -2.32 -6.71 -11.15
C PHE A 25 -1.89 -6.33 -9.72
N LEU A 26 -2.71 -6.60 -8.71
CA LEU A 26 -2.42 -6.30 -7.30
C LEU A 26 -1.13 -7.00 -6.84
N ILE A 27 -0.94 -8.29 -7.17
CA ILE A 27 0.28 -9.04 -6.83
C ILE A 27 1.51 -8.40 -7.48
N SER A 28 1.45 -8.08 -8.77
CA SER A 28 2.55 -7.42 -9.47
C SER A 28 2.86 -6.06 -8.87
N PHE A 29 1.83 -5.29 -8.53
CA PHE A 29 1.97 -3.95 -7.97
C PHE A 29 2.56 -3.95 -6.56
N ILE A 30 2.09 -4.83 -5.68
CA ILE A 30 2.68 -4.98 -4.34
C ILE A 30 4.14 -5.42 -4.43
N SER A 31 4.45 -6.34 -5.34
CA SER A 31 5.84 -6.76 -5.59
C SER A 31 6.71 -5.60 -6.05
N GLU A 32 6.15 -4.71 -6.86
CA GLU A 32 6.84 -3.51 -7.33
C GLU A 32 7.07 -2.50 -6.20
N ILE A 33 6.08 -2.25 -5.33
CA ILE A 33 6.26 -1.41 -4.14
C ILE A 33 7.35 -1.96 -3.22
N ASN A 34 7.34 -3.27 -2.93
CA ASN A 34 8.36 -3.90 -2.09
C ASN A 34 9.78 -3.77 -2.70
N ARG A 35 9.89 -3.77 -4.03
CA ARG A 35 11.15 -3.56 -4.73
C ARG A 35 11.70 -2.15 -4.53
N GLN A 36 10.83 -1.15 -4.42
CA GLN A 36 11.21 0.23 -4.14
C GLN A 36 11.64 0.44 -2.69
N PHE A 37 11.20 -0.42 -1.78
CA PHE A 37 11.49 -0.33 -0.35
C PHE A 37 12.09 -1.64 0.18
N PRO A 38 13.35 -1.95 -0.17
CA PRO A 38 13.96 -3.25 0.07
C PRO A 38 14.12 -3.61 1.56
N GLU A 39 14.24 -2.62 2.44
CA GLU A 39 14.32 -2.84 3.89
C GLU A 39 12.93 -3.10 4.49
N SER A 40 11.99 -2.19 4.22
CA SER A 40 10.58 -2.32 4.55
C SER A 40 9.80 -1.22 3.86
N VAL A 41 8.63 -1.54 3.32
CA VAL A 41 7.68 -0.52 2.85
C VAL A 41 7.36 0.43 4.01
N PRO A 42 7.29 1.75 3.80
CA PRO A 42 6.90 2.66 4.87
C PRO A 42 5.43 2.46 5.28
N PRO A 43 5.10 2.55 6.59
CA PRO A 43 3.74 2.43 7.10
C PRO A 43 2.73 3.30 6.36
N GLN A 44 3.14 4.54 6.04
CA GLN A 44 2.31 5.52 5.34
C GLN A 44 1.85 5.02 3.97
N VAL A 45 2.67 4.25 3.25
CA VAL A 45 2.31 3.70 1.94
C VAL A 45 1.24 2.62 2.10
N CYS A 46 1.51 1.62 2.95
CA CYS A 46 0.58 0.49 3.16
C CYS A 46 -0.76 0.96 3.75
N LEU A 47 -0.71 1.74 4.84
CA LEU A 47 -1.88 2.25 5.53
C LEU A 47 -2.65 3.26 4.65
N GLY A 48 -1.93 4.12 3.92
CA GLY A 48 -2.52 5.07 2.99
C GLY A 48 -3.28 4.37 1.87
N LEU A 49 -2.69 3.33 1.27
CA LEU A 49 -3.34 2.55 0.21
C LEU A 49 -4.64 1.93 0.70
N ILE A 50 -4.61 1.30 1.88
CA ILE A 50 -5.80 0.69 2.49
C ILE A 50 -6.86 1.75 2.75
N ASP A 51 -6.52 2.84 3.47
CA ASP A 51 -7.45 3.91 3.81
C ASP A 51 -8.13 4.48 2.56
N LYS A 52 -7.35 4.92 1.55
CA LYS A 52 -7.91 5.58 0.37
C LYS A 52 -8.71 4.62 -0.51
N MET A 53 -8.25 3.38 -0.71
CA MET A 53 -8.98 2.39 -1.52
C MET A 53 -10.29 1.98 -0.86
N TYR A 54 -10.32 1.76 0.46
CA TYR A 54 -11.56 1.42 1.18
C TYR A 54 -12.54 2.58 1.24
N ARG A 55 -12.09 3.84 1.34
CA ARG A 55 -13.01 5.00 1.23
C ARG A 55 -13.71 5.03 -0.12
N LYS A 56 -12.98 4.71 -1.19
CA LYS A 56 -13.49 4.76 -2.55
C LYS A 56 -14.40 3.58 -2.87
N TYR A 57 -14.07 2.38 -2.36
CA TYR A 57 -14.67 1.13 -2.84
C TYR A 57 -15.29 0.24 -1.76
N GLY A 58 -15.03 0.48 -0.47
CA GLY A 58 -15.49 -0.39 0.61
C GLY A 58 -17.01 -0.52 0.70
N GLN A 59 -17.75 0.52 0.30
CA GLN A 59 -19.22 0.56 0.30
C GLN A 59 -19.83 0.41 -1.10
N VAL A 60 -18.99 0.22 -2.13
CA VAL A 60 -19.48 -0.02 -3.49
C VAL A 60 -20.01 -1.45 -3.59
N ALA A 61 -21.02 -1.66 -4.45
CA ALA A 61 -21.59 -2.99 -4.66
C ALA A 61 -20.56 -3.94 -5.29
N ASP A 62 -20.66 -5.22 -4.97
CA ASP A 62 -19.85 -6.25 -5.61
C ASP A 62 -20.13 -6.29 -7.12
N ASP A 63 -19.15 -6.75 -7.92
CA ASP A 63 -19.30 -6.91 -9.38
C ASP A 63 -19.68 -5.62 -10.15
N SER A 64 -19.38 -4.44 -9.61
CA SER A 64 -19.87 -3.17 -10.20
C SER A 64 -18.78 -2.27 -10.80
N ILE A 65 -17.51 -2.49 -10.44
CA ILE A 65 -16.39 -1.62 -10.85
C ILE A 65 -15.65 -2.23 -12.05
N ALA A 66 -15.35 -1.39 -13.04
CA ALA A 66 -14.46 -1.79 -14.14
C ALA A 66 -13.02 -1.98 -13.63
N VAL A 67 -12.35 -3.05 -14.08
CA VAL A 67 -10.98 -3.36 -13.64
C VAL A 67 -10.01 -2.19 -13.85
N SER A 68 -10.09 -1.48 -14.98
CA SER A 68 -9.22 -0.35 -15.28
C SER A 68 -9.38 0.82 -14.33
N LYS A 69 -10.59 1.04 -13.81
CA LYS A 69 -10.82 2.09 -12.81
C LYS A 69 -10.18 1.71 -11.47
N PHE A 70 -10.37 0.47 -11.04
CA PHE A 70 -9.79 -0.04 -9.80
C PHE A 70 -8.25 -0.03 -9.84
N THR A 71 -7.66 -0.59 -10.90
CA THR A 71 -6.20 -0.72 -11.05
C THR A 71 -5.53 0.63 -11.27
N SER A 72 -6.12 1.55 -12.04
CA SER A 72 -5.59 2.90 -12.22
C SER A 72 -5.53 3.67 -10.91
N ASP A 73 -6.60 3.64 -10.12
CA ASP A 73 -6.63 4.33 -8.84
C ASP A 73 -5.61 3.75 -7.86
N LEU A 74 -5.55 2.41 -7.76
CA LEU A 74 -4.59 1.70 -6.93
C LEU A 74 -3.15 2.08 -7.31
N PHE A 75 -2.86 2.05 -8.62
CA PHE A 75 -1.54 2.36 -9.16
C PHE A 75 -1.13 3.80 -8.86
N ALA A 76 -2.00 4.76 -9.16
CA ALA A 76 -1.75 6.18 -8.94
C ALA A 76 -1.58 6.50 -7.45
N LEU A 77 -2.43 5.93 -6.59
CA LEU A 77 -2.30 6.10 -5.13
C LEU A 77 -0.97 5.55 -4.61
N GLY A 78 -0.51 4.39 -5.08
CA GLY A 78 0.77 3.87 -4.59
C GLY A 78 1.96 4.68 -5.08
N ILE A 79 1.92 5.29 -6.27
CA ILE A 79 2.94 6.27 -6.69
C ILE A 79 2.92 7.47 -5.73
N ILE A 80 1.75 8.10 -5.56
CA ILE A 80 1.60 9.31 -4.71
C ILE A 80 2.10 9.03 -3.29
N LEU A 81 1.66 7.93 -2.70
CA LEU A 81 1.99 7.60 -1.32
C LEU A 81 3.46 7.22 -1.17
N SER A 82 4.06 6.54 -2.14
CA SER A 82 5.50 6.25 -2.15
C SER A 82 6.33 7.53 -2.24
N LYS A 83 5.93 8.48 -3.09
CA LYS A 83 6.56 9.80 -3.21
C LYS A 83 6.43 10.67 -1.96
N ALA A 84 5.35 10.48 -1.21
CA ALA A 84 5.09 11.21 0.02
C ALA A 84 5.92 10.69 1.23
N THR A 85 6.78 9.70 1.02
CA THR A 85 7.70 9.20 2.06
C THR A 85 8.93 10.10 2.18
N GLU A 86 9.52 10.19 3.37
CA GLU A 86 10.48 11.25 3.72
C GLU A 86 11.94 10.93 3.37
N ASP A 87 12.26 9.67 3.04
CA ASP A 87 13.65 9.18 3.06
C ASP A 87 14.36 9.18 1.70
N GLU A 88 13.66 8.92 0.60
CA GLU A 88 14.24 8.80 -0.73
C GLU A 88 13.29 9.35 -1.80
N ALA A 89 13.86 10.01 -2.82
CA ALA A 89 13.09 10.53 -3.92
C ALA A 89 12.60 9.36 -4.81
N VAL A 90 11.33 9.01 -4.66
CA VAL A 90 10.63 8.09 -5.56
C VAL A 90 10.11 8.87 -6.78
N TYR A 91 10.24 8.30 -7.97
CA TYR A 91 9.79 8.88 -9.22
C TYR A 91 8.75 7.97 -9.90
N VAL A 92 8.08 8.48 -10.93
CA VAL A 92 7.16 7.65 -11.73
C VAL A 92 7.97 6.54 -12.41
N GLU A 93 9.16 6.88 -12.86
CA GLU A 93 10.09 6.04 -13.61
C GLU A 93 10.50 4.76 -12.88
N ASP A 94 10.41 4.76 -11.55
CA ASP A 94 10.71 3.60 -10.72
C ASP A 94 9.69 2.48 -10.92
N PHE A 95 8.44 2.83 -11.25
CA PHE A 95 7.33 1.91 -11.52
C PHE A 95 7.26 1.43 -12.98
N LYS A 96 8.33 1.64 -13.77
CA LYS A 96 8.37 1.27 -15.20
C LYS A 96 7.98 -0.17 -15.49
N LYS A 97 8.26 -1.11 -14.59
CA LYS A 97 7.88 -2.52 -14.78
C LYS A 97 6.38 -2.74 -14.89
N ILE A 98 5.56 -1.86 -14.29
CA ILE A 98 4.11 -1.94 -14.38
C ILE A 98 3.63 -1.31 -15.69
N TYR A 99 4.07 -0.11 -16.02
CA TYR A 99 3.55 0.60 -17.20
C TYR A 99 4.33 0.33 -18.50
N GLN A 100 5.36 -0.51 -18.50
CA GLN A 100 5.98 -1.01 -19.74
C GLN A 100 5.48 -2.41 -20.14
N ASP A 101 4.77 -3.09 -19.24
CA ASP A 101 4.13 -4.36 -19.53
C ASP A 101 2.85 -4.13 -20.36
N PRO A 102 2.75 -4.67 -21.60
CA PRO A 102 1.58 -4.46 -22.46
C PRO A 102 0.25 -4.94 -21.86
N GLU A 103 0.27 -6.02 -21.07
CA GLU A 103 -0.93 -6.55 -20.43
C GLU A 103 -1.39 -5.61 -19.31
N LYS A 104 -0.45 -5.16 -18.47
CA LYS A 104 -0.75 -4.22 -17.38
C LYS A 104 -1.16 -2.85 -17.92
N LEU A 105 -0.60 -2.40 -19.05
CA LEU A 105 -1.03 -1.19 -19.74
C LEU A 105 -2.48 -1.26 -20.20
N ARG A 106 -2.88 -2.38 -20.82
CA ARG A 106 -4.27 -2.63 -21.21
C ARG A 106 -5.18 -2.63 -20.00
N ILE A 107 -4.77 -3.29 -18.92
CA ILE A 107 -5.52 -3.34 -17.66
C ILE A 107 -5.66 -1.95 -17.03
N LEU A 108 -4.64 -1.09 -17.09
CA LEU A 108 -4.70 0.31 -16.66
C LEU A 108 -5.62 1.17 -17.56
N GLY A 109 -6.07 0.66 -18.71
CA GLY A 109 -6.94 1.40 -19.63
C GLY A 109 -6.23 2.55 -20.34
N PHE A 110 -4.92 2.46 -20.50
CA PHE A 110 -4.15 3.48 -21.23
C PHE A 110 -4.31 3.33 -22.74
N SER A 111 -4.36 4.46 -23.44
CA SER A 111 -4.41 4.50 -24.90
C SER A 111 -3.02 4.27 -25.49
N ALA A 112 -2.96 3.58 -26.63
CA ALA A 112 -1.72 3.41 -27.39
C ALA A 112 -1.24 4.72 -28.06
N ASP A 113 -2.14 5.68 -28.28
CA ASP A 113 -1.86 6.90 -29.05
C ASP A 113 -1.14 7.97 -28.23
N ILE A 114 -1.13 7.83 -26.90
CA ILE A 114 -0.56 8.83 -25.98
C ILE A 114 0.67 8.22 -25.33
N PRO A 115 1.81 8.95 -25.23
CA PRO A 115 2.99 8.46 -24.53
C PRO A 115 2.64 7.99 -23.12
N THR A 116 2.94 6.73 -22.79
CA THR A 116 2.56 6.10 -21.52
C THR A 116 2.97 6.93 -20.31
N ILE A 117 4.18 7.49 -20.33
CA ILE A 117 4.69 8.30 -19.21
C ILE A 117 3.83 9.56 -18.97
N SER A 118 3.25 10.15 -20.03
CA SER A 118 2.33 11.28 -19.90
C SER A 118 1.05 10.83 -19.22
N GLN A 119 0.47 9.71 -19.67
CA GLN A 119 -0.75 9.15 -19.08
C GLN A 119 -0.58 8.81 -17.59
N VAL A 120 0.57 8.26 -17.20
CA VAL A 120 0.86 7.99 -15.78
C VAL A 120 0.94 9.28 -14.97
N LYS A 121 1.63 10.32 -15.47
CA LYS A 121 1.73 11.63 -14.80
C LYS A 121 0.36 12.30 -14.68
N ASP A 122 -0.45 12.25 -15.73
CA ASP A 122 -1.81 12.80 -15.73
C ASP A 122 -2.70 12.06 -14.73
N LEU A 123 -2.58 10.73 -14.68
CA LEU A 123 -3.30 9.89 -13.72
C LEU A 123 -2.87 10.19 -12.28
N GLU A 124 -1.57 10.35 -12.02
CA GLU A 124 -1.02 10.75 -10.72
C GLU A 124 -1.61 12.10 -10.28
N ILE A 125 -1.53 13.13 -11.12
CA ILE A 125 -2.04 14.48 -10.81
C ILE A 125 -3.54 14.44 -10.53
N LYS A 126 -4.32 13.76 -11.39
CA LYS A 126 -5.76 13.61 -11.22
C LYS A 126 -6.09 12.93 -9.89
N GLN A 127 -5.39 11.86 -9.55
CA GLN A 127 -5.63 11.12 -8.31
C GLN A 127 -5.24 11.94 -7.07
N LEU A 128 -4.17 12.72 -7.15
CA LEU A 128 -3.73 13.62 -6.08
C LEU A 128 -4.76 14.71 -5.78
N ILE A 129 -5.35 15.30 -6.84
CA ILE A 129 -6.47 16.25 -6.72
C ILE A 129 -7.68 15.58 -6.09
N GLU A 130 -8.03 14.36 -6.53
CA GLU A 130 -9.20 13.63 -6.03
C GLU A 130 -9.11 13.30 -4.53
N ILE A 131 -7.92 13.02 -4.01
CA ILE A 131 -7.72 12.83 -2.56
C ILE A 131 -7.55 14.15 -1.79
N GLY A 132 -7.74 15.30 -2.45
CA GLY A 132 -7.59 16.62 -1.84
C GLY A 132 -6.18 16.87 -1.30
N TYR A 133 -5.16 16.33 -1.96
CA TYR A 133 -3.75 16.37 -1.52
C TYR A 133 -3.50 15.76 -0.13
N ASN A 134 -4.47 15.02 0.43
CA ASN A 134 -4.34 14.39 1.74
C ASN A 134 -3.70 13.01 1.62
N VAL A 135 -2.38 12.97 1.72
CA VAL A 135 -1.58 11.73 1.68
C VAL A 135 -1.54 10.99 3.02
N SER A 136 -1.98 11.62 4.11
CA SER A 136 -1.95 10.99 5.44
C SER A 136 -3.09 9.96 5.58
N PRO A 137 -2.79 8.75 6.07
CA PRO A 137 -3.82 7.76 6.39
C PRO A 137 -4.64 8.21 7.60
N ASP A 138 -5.95 7.99 7.56
CA ASP A 138 -6.81 8.09 8.75
C ASP A 138 -6.79 6.77 9.53
N LEU A 139 -6.04 6.76 10.63
CA LEU A 139 -5.86 5.57 11.45
C LEU A 139 -7.17 5.07 12.09
N ASN A 140 -8.14 5.96 12.37
CA ASN A 140 -9.43 5.54 12.91
C ASN A 140 -10.24 4.77 11.87
N HIS A 141 -10.21 5.22 10.62
CA HIS A 141 -10.84 4.50 9.53
C HIS A 141 -10.17 3.14 9.28
N ILE A 142 -8.85 3.05 9.39
CA ILE A 142 -8.13 1.77 9.29
C ILE A 142 -8.53 0.82 10.43
N LEU A 143 -8.63 1.30 11.66
CA LEU A 143 -9.15 0.50 12.78
C LEU A 143 -10.57 -0.01 12.50
N GLN A 144 -11.44 0.82 11.91
CA GLN A 144 -12.77 0.37 11.50
C GLN A 144 -12.68 -0.75 10.46
N ILE A 145 -11.82 -0.63 9.43
CA ILE A 145 -11.62 -1.68 8.43
C ILE A 145 -11.15 -2.99 9.09
N LEU A 146 -10.16 -2.92 9.98
CA LEU A 146 -9.65 -4.09 10.71
C LEU A 146 -10.72 -4.75 11.58
N ASN A 147 -11.58 -3.95 12.23
CA ASN A 147 -12.73 -4.45 13.00
C ASN A 147 -13.73 -5.21 12.14
N HIS A 148 -14.02 -4.73 10.92
CA HIS A 148 -14.99 -5.36 10.03
C HIS A 148 -14.49 -6.68 9.45
N GLN A 149 -13.19 -6.81 9.15
CA GLN A 149 -12.63 -8.03 8.57
C GLN A 149 -12.57 -9.19 9.58
N ASN A 150 -12.50 -8.90 10.88
CA ASN A 150 -12.48 -9.87 11.98
C ASN A 150 -11.44 -11.01 11.85
N GLU A 151 -10.43 -10.86 10.99
CA GLU A 151 -9.35 -11.83 10.81
C GLU A 151 -8.23 -11.58 11.83
N GLN A 152 -8.11 -12.48 12.82
CA GLN A 152 -7.07 -12.38 13.85
C GLN A 152 -5.65 -12.36 13.28
N ASN A 153 -5.42 -13.09 12.19
CA ASN A 153 -4.11 -13.18 11.55
C ASN A 153 -3.63 -11.83 11.02
N ILE A 154 -4.53 -10.97 10.52
CA ILE A 154 -4.18 -9.64 10.02
C ILE A 154 -3.66 -8.78 11.16
N ASN A 155 -4.32 -8.81 12.33
CA ASN A 155 -3.91 -8.05 13.50
C ASN A 155 -2.52 -8.49 14.00
N ILE A 156 -2.24 -9.79 14.05
CA ILE A 156 -0.93 -10.32 14.45
C ILE A 156 0.16 -9.89 13.46
N GLU A 157 -0.07 -10.07 12.15
CA GLU A 157 0.91 -9.69 11.12
C GLU A 157 1.20 -8.17 11.16
N LEU A 158 0.18 -7.35 11.39
CA LEU A 158 0.30 -5.89 11.51
C LEU A 158 1.12 -5.52 12.76
N ILE A 159 0.83 -6.16 13.89
CA ILE A 159 1.58 -6.01 15.13
C ILE A 159 3.07 -6.35 14.93
N ILE A 160 3.37 -7.51 14.33
CA ILE A 160 4.76 -7.97 14.09
C ILE A 160 5.50 -6.99 13.17
N TYR A 161 4.83 -6.58 12.11
CA TYR A 161 5.39 -5.64 11.14
C TYR A 161 5.78 -4.32 11.82
N PHE A 162 4.92 -3.78 12.67
CA PHE A 162 5.18 -2.51 13.34
C PHE A 162 6.08 -2.62 14.57
N SER A 163 6.13 -3.75 15.27
CA SER A 163 7.10 -3.95 16.36
C SER A 163 8.55 -3.92 15.86
N ASN A 164 8.77 -4.24 14.59
CA ASN A 164 10.09 -4.21 13.97
C ASN A 164 10.48 -2.80 13.49
N LEU A 165 9.52 -1.90 13.40
CA LEU A 165 9.75 -0.51 13.02
C LEU A 165 9.95 0.29 14.32
N MET A 166 11.18 0.76 14.55
CA MET A 166 11.50 1.68 15.64
C MET A 166 10.82 3.04 15.36
N VAL A 167 9.52 3.15 15.65
CA VAL A 167 8.75 4.38 15.40
C VAL A 167 8.66 5.19 16.68
N GLU A 168 9.36 6.33 16.74
CA GLU A 168 9.16 7.34 17.79
C GLU A 168 7.92 8.19 17.48
N SER A 169 6.71 7.63 17.56
CA SER A 169 5.47 8.38 17.34
C SER A 169 4.36 7.98 18.28
N LYS A 170 4.00 8.88 19.21
CA LYS A 170 2.90 8.69 20.16
C LYS A 170 1.57 8.37 19.47
N LEU A 171 1.25 9.04 18.35
CA LEU A 171 0.02 8.77 17.59
C LEU A 171 0.00 7.34 17.05
N PHE A 172 1.17 6.84 16.67
CA PHE A 172 1.33 5.51 16.15
C PHE A 172 1.25 4.46 17.27
N ASP A 173 1.86 4.75 18.43
CA ASP A 173 1.76 3.91 19.63
C ASP A 173 0.31 3.79 20.12
N ASP A 174 -0.46 4.89 20.09
CA ASP A 174 -1.87 4.89 20.44
C ASP A 174 -2.70 4.04 19.46
N PHE A 175 -2.37 4.07 18.16
CA PHE A 175 -2.97 3.20 17.16
C PHE A 175 -2.64 1.73 17.39
N LEU A 176 -1.36 1.39 17.60
CA LEU A 176 -0.94 0.01 17.89
C LEU A 176 -1.61 -0.52 19.16
N SER A 177 -1.68 0.29 20.21
CA SER A 177 -2.35 -0.07 21.46
C SER A 177 -3.82 -0.44 21.23
N GLN A 178 -4.52 0.28 20.35
CA GLN A 178 -5.90 -0.05 19.97
C GLN A 178 -5.99 -1.35 19.16
N VAL A 179 -5.09 -1.58 18.20
CA VAL A 179 -5.00 -2.87 17.48
C VAL A 179 -4.78 -4.03 18.47
N TYR A 180 -3.87 -3.87 19.43
CA TYR A 180 -3.61 -4.87 20.46
C TYR A 180 -4.83 -5.13 21.35
N ALA A 181 -5.54 -4.08 21.76
CA ALA A 181 -6.76 -4.19 22.56
C ALA A 181 -7.85 -4.97 21.78
N GLN A 182 -8.03 -4.66 20.49
CA GLN A 182 -8.95 -5.37 19.60
C GLN A 182 -8.57 -6.86 19.50
N TYR A 183 -7.31 -7.17 19.21
CA TYR A 183 -6.83 -8.55 19.15
C TYR A 183 -7.10 -9.33 20.46
N ARG A 184 -6.81 -8.74 21.63
CA ARG A 184 -7.07 -9.37 22.93
C ARG A 184 -8.55 -9.59 23.20
N SER A 185 -9.40 -8.63 22.83
CA SER A 185 -10.86 -8.77 23.02
C SER A 185 -11.42 -9.96 22.22
N ASN A 186 -10.93 -10.16 20.99
CA ASN A 186 -11.34 -11.28 20.14
C ASN A 186 -10.87 -12.63 20.69
N LEU A 187 -9.67 -12.71 21.28
CA LEU A 187 -9.19 -13.94 21.94
C LEU A 187 -10.06 -14.34 23.14
N ASN A 188 -10.45 -13.36 23.97
CA ASN A 188 -11.29 -13.60 25.15
C ASN A 188 -12.70 -14.06 24.76
N HIS A 189 -13.23 -13.60 23.62
CA HIS A 189 -14.52 -14.07 23.13
C HIS A 189 -14.46 -15.55 22.71
N LEU A 190 -13.40 -15.98 22.00
CA LEU A 190 -13.24 -17.39 21.63
C LEU A 190 -13.09 -18.31 22.85
N SER A 191 -12.34 -17.89 23.88
CA SER A 191 -12.17 -18.71 25.09
C SER A 191 -13.49 -18.88 25.86
N SER A 192 -14.37 -17.87 25.83
CA SER A 192 -15.71 -17.95 26.43
C SER A 192 -16.66 -18.93 25.72
N GLN A 193 -16.51 -19.12 24.40
CA GLN A 193 -17.33 -20.06 23.62
C GLN A 193 -16.90 -21.53 23.78
N ILE A 194 -15.62 -21.78 24.06
CA ILE A 194 -15.08 -23.14 24.24
C ILE A 194 -15.36 -23.67 25.68
N GLY A 195 -15.72 -22.77 26.61
CA GLY A 195 -15.94 -23.09 28.03
C GLY A 195 -17.27 -23.76 28.38
N SER A 196 -18.25 -23.86 27.46
CA SER A 196 -19.46 -24.64 27.70
C SER A 196 -19.24 -26.11 27.32
N ALA A 197 -18.37 -26.80 28.07
CA ALA A 197 -18.35 -28.25 28.05
C ALA A 197 -19.78 -28.75 28.35
N PRO A 198 -20.38 -29.62 27.52
CA PRO A 198 -21.66 -30.21 27.84
C PRO A 198 -21.50 -30.88 29.20
N LYS A 199 -22.36 -30.53 30.16
CA LYS A 199 -22.48 -31.28 31.41
C LYS A 199 -22.83 -32.72 31.03
N VAL A 200 -21.82 -33.56 30.85
CA VAL A 200 -21.98 -35.01 30.77
C VAL A 200 -22.51 -35.39 32.14
N ILE A 201 -23.83 -35.56 32.23
CA ILE A 201 -24.48 -36.21 33.35
C ILE A 201 -23.96 -37.65 33.34
N LYS A 202 -22.83 -37.87 34.02
CA LYS A 202 -22.33 -39.21 34.32
C LYS A 202 -23.31 -39.88 35.28
N LYS A 203 -24.29 -40.59 34.74
CA LYS A 203 -25.02 -41.64 35.46
C LYS A 203 -24.62 -42.99 34.89
N ARG A 204 -24.11 -43.84 35.81
CA ARG A 204 -23.98 -45.31 35.72
C ARG A 204 -22.87 -45.81 34.80
N LYS A 205 -22.29 -46.99 35.02
CA LYS A 205 -22.34 -48.02 36.07
C LYS A 205 -21.02 -48.81 35.87
N TYR A 206 -20.47 -49.35 36.95
CA TYR A 206 -19.50 -50.44 36.86
C TYR A 206 -20.11 -51.57 36.02
N ASP A 207 -19.41 -52.03 34.99
CA ASP A 207 -19.47 -53.44 34.60
C ASP A 207 -18.10 -53.89 34.10
N ASP A 208 -17.73 -55.06 34.61
CA ASP A 208 -16.44 -55.73 34.49
C ASP A 208 -16.56 -56.81 33.43
N THR A 209 -15.87 -56.67 32.30
CA THR A 209 -15.54 -57.85 31.49
C THR A 209 -14.35 -57.58 30.57
N ARG A 210 -13.33 -58.43 30.73
CA ARG A 210 -12.24 -58.67 29.78
C ARG A 210 -12.83 -59.27 28.49
N ASP A 211 -12.27 -58.92 27.33
CA ASP A 211 -11.53 -59.88 26.52
C ASP A 211 -10.84 -59.21 25.33
N LYS A 212 -9.72 -59.82 24.97
CA LYS A 212 -8.79 -59.48 23.90
C LYS A 212 -9.41 -59.88 22.56
N GLU A 213 -9.21 -59.10 21.51
CA GLU A 213 -8.90 -59.64 20.18
C GLU A 213 -8.38 -58.59 19.20
N ASP A 214 -7.48 -59.06 18.35
CA ASP A 214 -6.72 -58.37 17.33
C ASP A 214 -7.59 -57.78 16.22
N THR A 215 -7.25 -56.57 15.74
CA THR A 215 -7.63 -56.16 14.37
C THR A 215 -6.61 -55.18 13.78
N GLN A 216 -6.01 -55.58 12.66
CA GLN A 216 -5.18 -54.75 11.77
C GLN A 216 -5.96 -53.55 11.21
N PRO A 217 -5.27 -52.47 10.79
CA PRO A 217 -5.82 -51.58 9.78
C PRO A 217 -5.11 -51.75 8.44
N ASP A 218 -5.91 -52.12 7.45
CA ASP A 218 -5.63 -52.02 6.02
C ASP A 218 -5.89 -50.57 5.51
N LYS A 219 -5.30 -50.31 4.35
CA LYS A 219 -5.14 -49.07 3.58
C LYS A 219 -6.40 -48.22 3.38
N ARG A 220 -6.17 -46.89 3.26
CA ARG A 220 -6.78 -45.94 2.28
C ARG A 220 -6.05 -44.58 2.41
N VAL A 221 -5.27 -44.17 1.42
CA VAL A 221 -5.65 -43.26 0.30
C VAL A 221 -6.33 -41.98 0.80
N GLY A 222 -5.64 -40.84 0.67
CA GLY A 222 -6.22 -39.53 0.89
C GLY A 222 -5.26 -38.36 0.62
N PHE A 223 -5.35 -37.83 -0.60
CA PHE A 223 -5.16 -36.42 -0.97
C PHE A 223 -3.76 -35.78 -0.94
N LEU A 224 -3.29 -35.50 -2.17
CA LEU A 224 -2.36 -34.46 -2.55
C LEU A 224 -2.80 -33.10 -1.97
N ASN A 225 -1.89 -32.41 -1.30
CA ASN A 225 -2.01 -31.00 -0.94
C ASN A 225 -0.83 -30.24 -1.56
N PRO A 226 -0.99 -29.53 -2.68
CA PRO A 226 0.11 -28.84 -3.35
C PRO A 226 0.10 -27.33 -3.08
N TYR A 227 0.09 -26.87 -1.83
CA TYR A 227 0.39 -25.46 -1.51
C TYR A 227 1.07 -25.36 -0.14
N ASN A 228 2.38 -25.62 -0.11
CA ASN A 228 3.30 -25.17 0.94
C ASN A 228 4.74 -25.28 0.42
N GLN A 229 5.11 -24.42 -0.52
CA GLN A 229 6.51 -24.14 -0.86
C GLN A 229 6.69 -22.64 -1.13
N CYS A 230 6.71 -21.85 -0.06
CA CYS A 230 7.53 -20.65 -0.03
C CYS A 230 8.67 -20.94 0.94
N LEU A 231 9.75 -21.49 0.39
CA LEU A 231 11.00 -21.70 1.09
C LEU A 231 11.63 -20.35 1.43
N PHE A 232 11.94 -20.21 2.71
CA PHE A 232 12.80 -19.20 3.29
C PHE A 232 14.17 -19.21 2.61
N LEU A 233 14.66 -18.03 2.23
CA LEU A 233 16.05 -17.83 1.82
C LEU A 233 16.94 -17.74 3.05
N ASP A 234 18.04 -18.48 3.00
CA ASP A 234 19.13 -18.48 3.97
C ASP A 234 19.74 -17.10 4.16
N SER A 235 19.81 -16.69 5.43
CA SER A 235 20.43 -15.46 5.92
C SER A 235 21.96 -15.63 5.98
N GLN A 236 22.68 -15.14 4.97
CA GLN A 236 24.10 -14.85 5.10
C GLN A 236 24.29 -13.44 5.71
N ARG A 237 25.05 -13.40 6.82
CA ARG A 237 25.43 -12.17 7.54
C ARG A 237 26.32 -11.30 6.66
N CYS A 238 25.85 -10.09 6.33
CA CYS A 238 26.70 -9.01 5.83
C CYS A 238 26.91 -7.96 6.93
N HIS A 239 28.15 -7.52 7.10
CA HIS A 239 28.53 -6.40 7.96
C HIS A 239 27.97 -5.08 7.42
N TYR A 240 27.20 -4.35 8.21
CA TYR A 240 26.71 -3.01 7.87
C TYR A 240 27.71 -1.93 8.32
N PRO A 241 28.03 -0.93 7.48
CA PRO A 241 28.72 0.28 7.91
C PRO A 241 27.77 1.13 8.76
N SER A 242 28.31 1.84 9.76
CA SER A 242 27.52 2.71 10.64
C SER A 242 26.93 3.88 9.85
N VAL A 243 25.62 3.88 9.66
CA VAL A 243 24.88 4.97 9.02
C VAL A 243 24.75 6.11 10.04
N GLN A 244 25.17 7.31 9.66
CA GLN A 244 24.97 8.51 10.49
C GLN A 244 23.47 8.79 10.68
N PRO A 245 23.04 9.31 11.85
CA PRO A 245 21.65 9.63 12.09
C PRO A 245 21.18 10.70 11.11
N LYS A 246 20.24 10.32 10.23
CA LYS A 246 19.61 11.21 9.26
C LYS A 246 18.84 12.30 10.01
N ARG A 247 19.06 13.55 9.64
CA ARG A 247 18.35 14.71 10.18
C ARG A 247 17.07 14.90 9.35
N TYR A 248 15.91 14.77 10.02
CA TYR A 248 14.60 14.89 9.38
C TYR A 248 14.22 16.35 9.13
N ILE A 249 13.57 16.59 7.98
CA ILE A 249 12.88 17.83 7.66
C ILE A 249 11.59 17.86 8.49
N SER A 250 11.36 18.96 9.20
CA SER A 250 10.19 19.11 10.07
C SER A 250 8.89 19.24 9.25
N ARG A 251 7.75 18.85 9.85
CA ARG A 251 6.40 19.07 9.30
C ARG A 251 6.16 20.51 8.81
N LYS A 252 6.84 21.51 9.41
CA LYS A 252 6.78 22.91 8.98
C LYS A 252 7.49 23.16 7.64
N GLU A 253 8.61 22.49 7.40
CA GLU A 253 9.38 22.59 6.16
C GLU A 253 8.68 21.84 5.02
N PHE A 254 8.01 20.72 5.30
CA PHE A 254 7.18 20.01 4.31
C PHE A 254 5.96 20.83 3.84
N ILE A 255 5.31 21.57 4.76
CA ILE A 255 4.19 22.47 4.43
C ILE A 255 4.63 23.67 3.57
N GLN A 256 5.90 24.08 3.62
CA GLN A 256 6.45 25.11 2.71
C GLN A 256 6.65 24.60 1.27
N ILE A 257 6.60 23.28 1.06
CA ILE A 257 6.52 22.62 -0.25
C ILE A 257 5.05 22.45 -0.70
N SER A 258 4.16 23.30 -0.17
CA SER A 258 2.80 23.51 -0.67
C SER A 258 2.81 23.73 -2.18
N PRO A 259 1.75 23.32 -2.91
CA PRO A 259 1.66 23.40 -4.38
C PRO A 259 2.06 24.76 -4.99
N ILE A 260 1.91 25.87 -4.27
CA ILE A 260 2.34 27.20 -4.74
C ILE A 260 3.86 27.23 -5.01
N ALA A 261 4.69 26.67 -4.13
CA ALA A 261 6.15 26.64 -4.32
C ALA A 261 6.59 25.65 -5.42
N PHE A 262 5.86 24.54 -5.59
CA PHE A 262 6.10 23.57 -6.67
C PHE A 262 5.80 24.15 -8.06
N PHE A 263 4.72 24.94 -8.19
CA PHE A 263 4.38 25.60 -9.45
C PHE A 263 5.25 26.83 -9.75
N GLU A 264 5.70 27.58 -8.73
CA GLU A 264 6.63 28.72 -8.93
C GLU A 264 8.03 28.27 -9.37
N GLY A 265 8.53 27.13 -8.87
CA GLY A 265 9.84 26.58 -9.29
C GLY A 265 9.90 26.15 -10.77
N GLN A 266 8.77 25.74 -11.35
CA GLN A 266 8.67 25.37 -12.77
C GLN A 266 8.57 26.60 -13.70
N GLN A 267 8.11 27.75 -13.19
CA GLN A 267 8.02 28.99 -13.97
C GLN A 267 9.37 29.74 -14.05
N TYR A 268 10.19 29.69 -13.00
CA TYR A 268 11.52 30.30 -13.03
C TYR A 268 12.49 29.62 -14.01
N SER A 269 12.34 28.32 -14.28
CA SER A 269 13.18 27.62 -15.26
C SER A 269 12.87 27.97 -16.72
N LYS A 270 11.72 28.59 -17.03
CA LYS A 270 11.36 29.01 -18.40
C LYS A 270 11.79 30.44 -18.76
N ASN A 271 12.13 31.27 -17.76
CA ASN A 271 12.54 32.65 -17.99
C ASN A 271 14.07 32.87 -17.98
N CYS A 272 14.88 31.84 -17.71
CA CYS A 272 16.36 31.92 -17.76
C CYS A 272 16.95 31.56 -19.13
N SER A 273 16.16 31.55 -20.20
CA SER A 273 16.64 31.35 -21.57
C SER A 273 16.16 32.47 -22.49
N GLN A 274 16.45 33.72 -22.13
CA GLN A 274 16.56 34.77 -23.13
C GLN A 274 18.04 34.99 -23.46
N PRO A 275 18.43 34.98 -24.75
CA PRO A 275 19.78 35.34 -25.15
C PRO A 275 19.99 36.83 -24.88
N SER A 276 21.15 37.15 -24.32
CA SER A 276 21.63 38.52 -24.14
C SER A 276 21.57 39.27 -25.48
N GLU A 277 20.65 40.21 -25.62
CA GLU A 277 20.67 41.17 -26.74
C GLU A 277 21.91 42.03 -26.60
N GLU A 278 22.72 41.96 -27.66
CA GLU A 278 23.90 42.76 -27.92
C GLU A 278 23.51 44.23 -28.00
N VAL A 279 24.06 45.05 -27.10
CA VAL A 279 23.92 46.50 -27.13
C VAL A 279 24.71 47.03 -28.33
N GLN A 280 24.01 47.31 -29.44
CA GLN A 280 24.56 48.14 -30.52
C GLN A 280 24.39 49.62 -30.14
N GLU A 281 25.52 50.29 -29.91
CA GLU A 281 25.63 51.75 -29.82
C GLU A 281 25.13 52.41 -31.12
N GLN A 282 24.08 53.22 -31.02
CA GLN A 282 23.73 54.21 -32.05
C GLN A 282 24.51 55.52 -31.82
N PRO A 283 24.96 56.21 -32.88
CA PRO A 283 25.59 57.52 -32.76
C PRO A 283 24.54 58.62 -32.56
N PRO A 284 24.90 59.76 -31.92
CA PRO A 284 23.98 60.86 -31.71
C PRO A 284 23.79 61.62 -33.03
N CYS A 285 22.54 61.69 -33.49
CA CYS A 285 22.12 62.65 -34.49
C CYS A 285 21.21 63.69 -33.83
N SER A 286 21.40 64.92 -34.29
CA SER A 286 20.54 66.10 -34.09
C SER A 286 20.88 67.01 -32.90
N SER A 287 21.53 68.12 -33.24
CA SER A 287 21.12 69.43 -32.73
C SER A 287 21.04 70.42 -33.89
N GLN A 288 19.82 70.83 -34.19
CA GLN A 288 19.48 72.02 -34.94
C GLN A 288 19.98 73.26 -34.19
N PHE A 289 20.41 74.29 -34.91
CA PHE A 289 20.23 75.68 -34.49
C PHE A 289 19.90 76.57 -35.70
N GLU A 290 18.96 77.46 -35.44
CA GLU A 290 18.35 78.54 -36.23
C GLU A 290 19.37 79.44 -36.95
N ILE A 291 19.02 79.95 -38.15
CA ILE A 291 18.33 81.24 -38.42
C ILE A 291 17.72 81.16 -39.82
#